data_AF-X1G9V9-F1
#
_entry.id   AF-X1G9V9-F1
#
_cell.length_a   1.000
_cell.length_b   1.000
_cell.length_c   1.000
_cell.angle_alpha   90.00
_cell.angle_beta   90.00
_cell.angle_gamma   90.00
#
_symmetry.space_group_name_H-M   'P 1'
#
loop_
_entity.id
_entity.type
_entity.pdbx_description
1 polymer ?
#
loop_
_entity_poly.entity_id
_entity_poly.type
_entity_poly.pdbx_seq_one_letter_code
_entity_poly.pdbx_strand_id
1 'polypeptide(L)'
;PFEWEQIVGEGSVIYSGYEDAKRIEVLDYGHLLPKEIAPYTIRGVYDDEHEHTSFVQGSGHGGSHPHLTHEFIRAIVEERESFSDAVTAANWTMTGICAHESAMNGGKRIEVPFPELGYPPCQVI
;
A
#
# COMPACT_ATOMS: atom_id res chain seq x y z
N PRO A 1 -2.25 2.39 19.32
CA PRO A 1 -3.10 2.82 18.17
C PRO A 1 -2.29 3.76 17.26
N PHE A 2 -2.53 3.75 15.95
CA PHE A 2 -1.88 4.67 15.00
C PHE A 2 -2.93 5.61 14.43
N GLU A 3 -2.59 6.89 14.32
CA GLU A 3 -3.40 7.91 13.64
C GLU A 3 -2.57 8.62 12.58
N TRP A 4 -3.16 8.76 11.40
CA TRP A 4 -2.58 9.51 10.29
C TRP A 4 -2.43 10.99 10.64
N GLU A 5 -1.43 11.64 10.04
CA GLU A 5 -1.28 13.08 10.18
C GLU A 5 -2.58 13.82 9.80
N GLN A 6 -3.05 14.70 10.69
CA GLN A 6 -4.26 15.51 10.43
C GLN A 6 -3.95 16.68 9.49
N ILE A 7 -2.70 17.14 9.48
CA ILE A 7 -2.16 18.20 8.63
C ILE A 7 -0.85 17.70 8.04
N VAL A 8 -0.67 17.90 6.73
CA VAL A 8 0.53 17.49 6.00
C VAL A 8 1.79 18.05 6.63
N GLY A 9 2.74 17.18 6.95
CA GLY A 9 4.04 17.54 7.53
C GLY A 9 4.04 17.63 9.06
N GLU A 10 2.91 17.44 9.74
CA GLU A 10 2.89 17.40 11.21
C GLU A 10 3.28 16.04 11.80
N GLY A 11 3.41 15.02 10.96
CA GLY A 11 3.77 13.66 11.37
C GLY A 11 2.61 12.89 11.99
N SER A 12 2.67 11.57 11.84
CA SER A 12 1.67 10.63 12.36
C SER A 12 1.78 10.49 13.88
N VAL A 13 0.71 10.04 14.53
CA VAL A 13 0.67 9.87 15.99
C VAL A 13 0.60 8.38 16.35
N ILE A 14 1.49 7.94 17.24
CA ILE A 14 1.39 6.64 17.91
C ILE A 14 0.92 6.86 19.34
N TYR A 15 -0.17 6.18 19.68
CA TYR A 15 -0.69 6.05 21.03
C TYR A 15 -0.08 4.82 21.70
N SER A 16 0.44 5.00 22.91
CA SER A 16 1.07 3.93 23.70
C SER A 16 0.09 2.84 24.17
N GLY A 17 -1.21 3.13 24.14
CA GLY A 17 -2.26 2.31 24.73
C GLY A 17 -2.72 2.77 26.13
N TYR A 18 -2.06 3.78 26.72
CA TYR A 18 -2.50 4.49 27.92
C TYR A 18 -3.01 5.90 27.56
N GLU A 19 -2.73 6.91 28.38
CA GLU A 19 -3.14 8.31 28.16
C GLU A 19 -2.10 9.14 27.39
N ASP A 20 -1.01 8.55 26.91
CA ASP A 20 0.04 9.24 26.16
C ASP A 20 0.05 8.92 24.66
N ALA A 21 0.40 9.95 23.89
CA ALA A 21 0.53 9.91 22.44
C ALA A 21 1.81 10.64 22.01
N LYS A 22 2.48 10.14 20.98
CA LYS A 22 3.72 10.72 20.46
C LYS A 22 3.64 10.89 18.96
N ARG A 23 4.04 12.07 18.49
CA ARG A 23 4.28 12.30 17.06
C ARG A 23 5.53 11.54 16.64
N ILE A 24 5.43 10.85 15.51
CA ILE A 24 6.52 10.09 14.91
C ILE A 24 6.75 10.55 13.48
N GLU A 25 8.01 10.46 13.06
CA GLU A 25 8.36 10.54 11.65
C GLU A 25 8.33 9.11 11.10
N VAL A 26 7.56 8.91 10.02
CA VAL A 26 7.50 7.61 9.35
C VAL A 26 8.74 7.48 8.46
N LEU A 27 9.51 6.41 8.68
CA LEU A 27 10.74 6.17 7.93
C LEU A 27 10.45 5.86 6.46
N ASP A 28 11.30 6.40 5.59
CA ASP A 28 11.37 5.98 4.20
C ASP A 28 12.24 4.73 4.03
N TYR A 29 11.78 3.80 3.20
CA TYR A 29 12.47 2.53 2.92
C TYR A 29 13.20 2.53 1.57
N GLY A 30 13.44 3.69 0.96
CA GLY A 30 14.17 3.80 -0.31
C GLY A 30 15.57 3.18 -0.28
N HIS A 31 16.19 3.03 0.89
CA HIS A 31 17.46 2.32 1.07
C HIS A 31 17.42 0.82 0.70
N LEU A 32 16.23 0.21 0.56
CA LEU A 32 16.04 -1.15 0.06
C LEU A 32 16.04 -1.23 -1.47
N LEU A 33 16.07 -0.10 -2.16
CA LEU A 33 16.01 -0.02 -3.62
C LEU A 33 17.38 0.29 -4.24
N PRO A 34 17.57 -0.03 -5.53
CA PRO A 34 18.66 0.51 -6.31
C PRO A 34 18.74 2.03 -6.22
N LYS A 35 19.95 2.58 -6.19
CA LYS A 35 20.22 4.02 -6.01
C LYS A 35 19.51 4.89 -7.04
N GLU A 36 19.30 4.34 -8.24
CA GLU A 36 18.68 5.00 -9.37
C GLU A 36 17.19 5.24 -9.17
N ILE A 37 16.50 4.42 -8.36
CA ILE A 37 15.06 4.51 -8.14
C ILE A 37 14.68 4.83 -6.69
N ALA A 38 15.60 4.70 -5.74
CA ALA A 38 15.40 5.06 -4.34
C ALA A 38 14.87 6.50 -4.13
N PRO A 39 15.33 7.54 -4.85
CA PRO A 39 14.83 8.89 -4.63
C PRO A 39 13.35 9.10 -4.98
N TYR A 40 12.72 8.18 -5.73
CA TYR A 40 11.30 8.28 -6.09
C TYR A 40 10.34 7.77 -5.00
N THR A 41 10.86 7.29 -3.86
CA THR A 41 10.00 6.90 -2.72
C THR A 41 9.55 8.11 -1.90
N ILE A 42 10.32 9.20 -1.95
CA ILE A 42 10.02 10.48 -1.33
C ILE A 42 9.36 11.44 -2.34
N ARG A 43 9.04 12.67 -1.92
CA ARG A 43 8.38 13.73 -2.74
C ARG A 43 8.75 13.63 -4.22
N GLY A 44 7.72 13.59 -5.07
CA GLY A 44 7.89 13.44 -6.51
C GLY A 44 8.86 14.47 -7.06
N VAL A 45 9.83 14.02 -7.86
CA VAL A 45 10.82 14.85 -8.54
C VAL A 45 10.14 15.56 -9.71
N TYR A 46 9.25 16.50 -9.42
CA TYR A 46 8.57 17.33 -10.41
C TYR A 46 8.80 18.81 -10.10
N ASP A 47 8.94 19.59 -11.17
CA ASP A 47 9.24 21.02 -11.12
C ASP A 47 8.15 21.82 -10.39
N ASP A 48 8.54 23.02 -9.93
CA ASP A 48 7.66 23.98 -9.25
C ASP A 48 6.44 24.42 -10.10
N GLU A 49 6.35 24.01 -11.36
CA GLU A 49 5.26 24.36 -12.29
C GLU A 49 4.10 23.34 -12.30
N HIS A 50 4.30 22.12 -11.78
CA HIS A 50 3.29 21.04 -11.78
C HIS A 50 2.98 20.49 -10.38
N GLU A 51 2.70 21.37 -9.42
CA GLU A 51 2.25 21.00 -8.07
C GLU A 51 0.84 20.37 -8.08
N HIS A 52 0.75 19.07 -8.32
CA HIS A 52 -0.40 18.30 -7.84
C HIS A 52 -0.18 17.95 -6.36
N THR A 53 -1.07 18.41 -5.49
CA THR A 53 -0.99 18.27 -4.02
C THR A 53 -0.80 16.82 -3.55
N SER A 54 -1.26 15.84 -4.33
CA SER A 54 -1.04 14.42 -4.08
C SER A 54 0.44 14.03 -4.02
N PHE A 55 1.34 14.71 -4.74
CA PHE A 55 2.75 14.29 -4.85
C PHE A 55 3.68 14.86 -3.78
N VAL A 56 3.16 15.78 -2.96
CA VAL A 56 3.87 16.39 -1.81
C VAL A 56 4.00 15.40 -0.64
N GLN A 57 3.10 14.41 -0.55
CA GLN A 57 3.14 13.31 0.42
C GLN A 57 3.71 12.04 -0.23
N GLY A 58 5.03 11.83 -0.15
CA GLY A 58 5.67 10.56 -0.57
C GLY A 58 5.30 10.09 -1.99
N SER A 59 5.25 11.04 -2.94
CA SER A 59 4.86 10.79 -4.34
C SER A 59 3.45 10.18 -4.52
N GLY A 60 2.50 10.51 -3.64
CA GLY A 60 1.09 10.11 -3.74
C GLY A 60 0.69 8.93 -2.84
N HIS A 61 1.63 8.04 -2.49
CA HIS A 61 1.30 6.80 -1.78
C HIS A 61 2.45 6.29 -0.89
N GLY A 62 3.15 7.21 -0.22
CA GLY A 62 4.22 6.86 0.73
C GLY A 62 5.39 6.09 0.09
N GLY A 63 5.66 6.32 -1.19
CA GLY A 63 6.79 5.72 -1.88
C GLY A 63 6.62 4.27 -2.33
N SER A 64 5.41 3.71 -2.31
CA SER A 64 5.18 2.29 -2.67
C SER A 64 5.50 1.95 -4.14
N HIS A 65 5.31 2.89 -5.07
CA HIS A 65 5.42 2.62 -6.50
C HIS A 65 6.81 2.10 -6.93
N PRO A 66 7.94 2.75 -6.57
CA PRO A 66 9.27 2.21 -6.84
C PRO A 66 9.49 0.80 -6.27
N HIS A 67 8.96 0.50 -5.08
CA HIS A 67 9.05 -0.83 -4.48
C HIS A 67 8.28 -1.89 -5.27
N LEU A 68 7.03 -1.61 -5.63
CA LEU A 68 6.20 -2.53 -6.41
C LEU A 68 6.76 -2.76 -7.81
N THR A 69 7.23 -1.71 -8.47
CA THR A 69 7.89 -1.84 -9.79
C THR A 69 9.18 -2.64 -9.69
N HIS A 70 10.00 -2.40 -8.66
CA HIS A 70 11.22 -3.15 -8.44
C HIS A 70 10.94 -4.64 -8.20
N GLU A 71 9.98 -4.96 -7.32
CA GLU A 71 9.57 -6.34 -7.03
C GLU A 71 9.16 -7.07 -8.32
N PHE A 72 8.28 -6.46 -9.11
CA PHE A 72 7.74 -7.07 -10.33
C PHE A 72 8.85 -7.39 -11.35
N ILE A 73 9.75 -6.44 -11.59
CA ILE A 73 10.88 -6.63 -12.51
C ILE A 73 11.83 -7.70 -11.97
N ARG A 74 12.13 -7.70 -10.67
CA ARG A 74 13.00 -8.71 -10.05
C ARG A 74 12.40 -10.11 -10.16
N ALA A 75 11.09 -10.26 -9.94
CA ALA A 75 10.41 -11.55 -10.07
C ALA A 75 10.62 -12.17 -11.46
N ILE A 76 10.51 -11.35 -12.51
CA ILE A 76 10.76 -11.77 -13.90
C ILE A 76 12.24 -12.14 -14.11
N VAL A 77 13.16 -11.28 -13.71
CA VAL A 77 14.61 -11.47 -13.94
C VAL A 77 15.16 -12.67 -13.16
N GLU A 78 14.61 -12.94 -11.98
CA GLU A 78 15.03 -14.03 -11.08
C GLU A 78 14.26 -15.34 -11.33
N GLU A 79 13.33 -15.35 -12.29
CA GLU A 79 12.48 -16.51 -12.60
C GLU A 79 11.73 -17.06 -11.37
N ARG A 80 11.21 -16.17 -10.53
CA ARG A 80 10.42 -16.51 -9.34
C ARG A 80 8.98 -15.99 -9.44
N GLU A 81 8.09 -16.53 -8.62
CA GLU A 81 6.76 -15.96 -8.43
C GLU A 81 6.87 -14.54 -7.84
N SER A 82 6.02 -13.64 -8.32
CA SER A 82 5.89 -12.29 -7.76
C SER A 82 5.25 -12.36 -6.39
N PHE A 83 5.61 -11.44 -5.51
CA PHE A 83 4.99 -11.35 -4.19
C PHE A 83 3.47 -11.13 -4.28
N SER A 84 3.05 -10.31 -5.26
CA SER A 84 1.65 -10.18 -5.66
C SER A 84 1.43 -10.95 -6.96
N ASP A 85 1.07 -12.22 -6.86
CA ASP A 85 0.70 -13.06 -8.01
C ASP A 85 -0.79 -12.92 -8.37
N ALA A 86 -1.22 -13.64 -9.40
CA ALA A 86 -2.60 -13.60 -9.89
C ALA A 86 -3.61 -14.11 -8.85
N VAL A 87 -3.26 -15.12 -8.05
CA VAL A 87 -4.14 -15.71 -7.04
C VAL A 87 -4.34 -14.74 -5.89
N THR A 88 -3.25 -14.14 -5.41
CA THR A 88 -3.23 -13.12 -4.37
C THR A 88 -4.02 -11.88 -4.79
N ALA A 89 -3.79 -11.39 -6.01
CA ALA A 89 -4.51 -10.25 -6.56
C ALA A 89 -6.02 -10.53 -6.69
N ALA A 90 -6.40 -11.73 -7.15
CA ALA A 90 -7.80 -12.14 -7.21
C ALA A 90 -8.44 -12.19 -5.81
N ASN A 91 -7.71 -12.72 -4.82
CA ASN A 91 -8.17 -12.81 -3.44
C ASN A 91 -8.41 -11.44 -2.79
N TRP A 92 -7.57 -10.45 -3.07
CA TRP A 92 -7.80 -9.08 -2.61
C TRP A 92 -8.96 -8.41 -3.36
N THR A 93 -9.05 -8.60 -4.68
CA THR A 93 -10.03 -7.92 -5.53
C THR A 93 -11.46 -8.43 -5.31
N MET A 94 -11.63 -9.74 -5.12
CA MET A 94 -12.96 -10.36 -5.02
C MET A 94 -13.79 -9.82 -3.85
N THR A 95 -13.16 -9.44 -2.74
CA THR A 95 -13.86 -8.83 -1.60
C THR A 95 -14.55 -7.53 -2.00
N GLY A 96 -13.87 -6.68 -2.79
CA GLY A 96 -14.42 -5.44 -3.32
C GLY A 96 -15.61 -5.68 -4.27
N ILE A 97 -15.50 -6.70 -5.13
CA ILE A 97 -16.58 -7.09 -6.05
C ILE A 97 -17.81 -7.57 -5.27
N CYS A 98 -17.63 -8.48 -4.31
CA CYS A 98 -18.73 -8.99 -3.48
C CYS A 98 -19.34 -7.89 -2.61
N ALA A 99 -18.54 -6.97 -2.07
CA ALA A 99 -19.04 -5.83 -1.31
C ALA A 99 -19.87 -4.89 -2.19
N HIS A 100 -19.43 -4.63 -3.42
CA HIS A 100 -20.19 -3.84 -4.38
C HIS A 100 -21.54 -4.51 -4.71
N GLU A 101 -21.54 -5.81 -5.01
CA GLU A 101 -22.77 -6.56 -5.27
C GLU A 101 -23.70 -6.56 -4.06
N SER A 102 -23.16 -6.69 -2.84
CA SER A 102 -23.93 -6.63 -1.60
C SER A 102 -24.64 -5.28 -1.46
N ALA A 103 -23.92 -4.18 -1.68
CA ALA A 103 -24.46 -2.82 -1.64
C ALA A 103 -25.60 -2.63 -2.66
N MET A 104 -25.40 -3.09 -3.89
CA MET A 104 -26.42 -3.04 -4.96
C MET A 104 -27.68 -3.86 -4.61
N ASN A 105 -27.56 -4.85 -3.74
CA ASN A 105 -28.65 -5.72 -3.29
C ASN A 105 -29.22 -5.34 -1.91
N GLY A 106 -29.00 -4.11 -1.43
CA GLY A 106 -29.53 -3.65 -0.15
C GLY A 106 -28.78 -4.22 1.06
N GLY A 107 -27.48 -4.49 0.92
CA GLY A 107 -26.64 -5.01 1.99
C GLY A 107 -26.84 -6.50 2.28
N LYS A 108 -27.29 -7.28 1.30
CA LYS A 108 -27.40 -8.74 1.46
C LYS A 108 -26.04 -9.35 1.74
N ARG A 109 -26.00 -10.36 2.60
CA ARG A 109 -24.79 -11.17 2.80
C ARG A 109 -24.46 -11.91 1.50
N ILE A 110 -23.24 -11.73 1.02
CA ILE A 110 -22.67 -12.44 -0.13
C ILE A 110 -21.47 -13.25 0.37
N GLU A 111 -21.37 -14.48 -0.10
CA GLU A 111 -20.22 -15.33 0.17
C GLU A 111 -19.09 -14.95 -0.78
N VAL A 112 -17.95 -14.57 -0.20
CA VAL A 112 -16.74 -14.30 -0.98
C VAL A 112 -16.17 -15.65 -1.38
N PRO A 113 -15.97 -15.92 -2.69
CA PRO A 113 -15.36 -17.19 -3.10
C PRO A 113 -13.97 -17.36 -2.48
N PHE A 114 -13.48 -18.60 -2.38
CA PHE A 114 -12.10 -18.86 -2.02
C PHE A 114 -11.40 -19.54 -3.19
N PRO A 115 -10.27 -19.02 -3.71
CA PRO A 115 -9.54 -19.71 -4.76
C PRO A 115 -8.94 -21.01 -4.21
N GLU A 116 -9.51 -22.16 -4.59
CA GLU A 116 -8.99 -23.51 -4.27
C GLU A 116 -7.70 -23.82 -5.07
N LEU A 117 -6.65 -23.02 -4.90
CA LEU A 117 -5.39 -23.12 -5.66
C LEU A 117 -4.18 -23.44 -4.78
N GLY A 118 -4.39 -23.96 -3.57
CA GLY A 118 -3.31 -24.43 -2.69
C GLY A 118 -2.60 -23.33 -1.91
N TYR A 119 -3.03 -22.08 -2.02
CA TYR A 119 -2.54 -20.98 -1.19
C TYR A 119 -3.33 -20.94 0.13
N PRO A 120 -2.67 -20.80 1.29
CA PRO A 120 -3.37 -20.59 2.55
C PRO A 120 -4.20 -19.30 2.45
N PRO A 121 -5.33 -19.19 3.17
CA PRO A 121 -6.07 -17.94 3.24
C PRO A 121 -5.11 -16.82 3.64
N CYS A 122 -5.22 -15.67 2.97
CA CYS A 122 -4.39 -14.49 3.22
C CYS A 122 -4.25 -14.30 4.73
N GLN A 123 -3.06 -14.59 5.26
CA GLN A 123 -2.73 -14.27 6.63
C GLN A 123 -2.55 -12.75 6.64
N VAL A 124 -3.61 -12.06 7.03
CA VAL A 124 -3.53 -10.64 7.32
C VAL A 124 -2.49 -10.50 8.43
N ILE A 125 -1.37 -9.84 8.10
CA ILE A 125 -0.33 -9.46 9.06
C ILE A 125 -0.91 -8.47 10.08
#